data_AF-A0A3C0TSD4-F1
#
_entry.id   AF-A0A3C0TSD4-F1
#
_cell.length_a   1.000
_cell.length_b   1.000
_cell.length_c   1.000
_cell.angle_alpha   90.00
_cell.angle_beta   90.00
_cell.angle_gamma   90.00
#
_symmetry.space_group_name_H-M   'P 1'
#
loop_
_entity.id
_entity.type
_entity.pdbx_description
1 polymer ?
#
loop_
_entity_poly.entity_id
_entity_poly.type
_entity_poly.pdbx_seq_one_letter_code
_entity_poly.pdbx_strand_id
1 'polypeptide(L)'
;MFESLSERLTGVFDRLRKQASLREADVDAAMREVRQALLEADVALPVARDFIAKVRERAIGQEVIKSVTPGQMVVKIVHDNLVEMLGASAQAFDLNAPAPVPVLMVGLQGSGKTTTTAKLALRWQNRERKKVLMASLDVARPAAQQQLKILGEQAGVATLPIIAGQMPVDIAKRAMEAGRLGGYDVVLLDTAGRTHVDEALMAEVAAVRAAVNPHECLLVADSLTGQDAVHTASSFHARTPLTGIILTRADGDGRGGAALSMRAVTGCPIKALGVGEKLDALEDFHPERIANRILDMGDIVGLVERAAESFEAEKAEKLAKKMQKGEFDLDDLAEQLAQMRKMGGMQGLLGMLPGIGKVKNQVAAAGLDDKLIKRQEAIVQSMTREERRKPKILNGSRKRRIAA
;
A
#
# COMPACT_ATOMS: atom_id res chain seq x y z
N MET A 1 -12.91 15.15 -0.24
CA MET A 1 -11.48 14.86 0.09
C MET A 1 -10.52 14.70 -1.10
N PHE A 2 -10.89 14.19 -2.28
CA PHE A 2 -9.91 14.03 -3.38
C PHE A 2 -10.23 14.81 -4.66
N GLU A 3 -11.38 15.49 -4.73
CA GLU A 3 -11.88 16.13 -5.95
C GLU A 3 -10.90 17.16 -6.52
N SER A 4 -10.36 18.05 -5.69
CA SER A 4 -9.39 19.05 -6.15
C SER A 4 -8.09 18.44 -6.72
N LEU A 5 -7.63 17.33 -6.12
CA LEU A 5 -6.47 16.59 -6.65
C LEU A 5 -6.84 15.92 -7.98
N SER A 6 -8.05 15.33 -8.07
CA SER A 6 -8.54 14.70 -9.28
C SER A 6 -8.62 15.66 -10.45
N GLU A 7 -9.26 16.83 -10.29
CA GLU A 7 -9.42 17.81 -11.37
C GLU A 7 -8.09 18.25 -11.97
N ARG A 8 -7.09 18.52 -11.12
CA ARG A 8 -5.76 18.95 -11.56
C ARG A 8 -5.03 17.83 -12.29
N LEU A 9 -5.04 16.63 -11.72
CA LEU A 9 -4.39 15.47 -12.32
C LEU A 9 -5.01 15.10 -13.67
N THR A 10 -6.34 15.14 -13.79
CA THR A 10 -7.05 14.94 -15.06
C THR A 10 -6.56 15.93 -16.12
N GLY A 11 -6.42 17.22 -15.79
CA GLY A 11 -5.90 18.22 -16.72
C GLY A 11 -4.45 17.98 -17.21
N VAL A 12 -3.60 17.35 -16.38
CA VAL A 12 -2.24 16.94 -16.79
C VAL A 12 -2.32 15.72 -17.72
N PHE A 13 -3.12 14.71 -17.35
CA PHE A 13 -3.22 13.47 -18.09
C PHE A 13 -3.91 13.65 -19.44
N ASP A 14 -4.90 14.53 -19.56
CA ASP A 14 -5.55 14.87 -20.83
C ASP A 14 -4.58 15.35 -21.90
N ARG A 15 -3.56 16.10 -21.49
CA ARG A 15 -2.50 16.57 -22.40
C ARG A 15 -1.56 15.43 -22.79
N LEU A 16 -1.13 14.61 -21.84
CA LEU A 16 -0.31 13.43 -22.12
C LEU A 16 -1.03 12.42 -23.03
N ARG A 17 -2.34 12.24 -22.86
CA ARG A 17 -3.16 11.32 -23.67
C ARG A 17 -3.21 11.70 -25.14
N LYS A 18 -3.15 12.99 -25.46
CA LYS A 18 -3.22 13.50 -26.84
C LYS A 18 -1.92 13.37 -27.62
N GLN A 19 -0.81 13.03 -26.96
CA GLN A 19 0.49 12.90 -27.61
C GLN A 19 0.70 11.48 -28.17
N ALA A 20 1.01 11.38 -29.46
CA ALA A 20 1.29 10.12 -30.14
C ALA A 20 2.67 9.52 -29.76
N SER A 21 3.61 10.37 -29.32
CA SER A 21 4.94 9.99 -28.85
C SER A 21 5.34 10.88 -27.69
N LEU A 22 6.04 10.32 -26.70
CA LEU A 22 6.56 11.07 -25.56
C LEU A 22 8.08 11.11 -25.60
N ARG A 23 8.65 12.31 -25.43
CA ARG A 23 10.08 12.47 -25.12
C ARG A 23 10.24 12.62 -23.61
N GLU A 24 11.47 12.42 -23.13
CA GLU A 24 11.80 12.60 -21.70
C GLU A 24 11.40 13.99 -21.19
N ALA A 25 11.59 15.04 -22.00
CA ALA A 25 11.19 16.41 -21.65
C ALA A 25 9.66 16.56 -21.45
N ASP A 26 8.85 15.81 -22.19
CA ASP A 26 7.38 15.85 -22.08
C ASP A 26 6.94 15.15 -20.77
N VAL A 27 7.59 14.05 -20.40
CA VAL A 27 7.41 13.38 -19.10
C VAL A 27 7.82 14.29 -17.94
N ASP A 28 8.98 14.95 -18.04
CA ASP A 28 9.48 15.85 -17.00
C ASP A 28 8.58 17.07 -16.79
N ALA A 29 7.96 17.59 -17.86
CA ALA A 29 6.99 18.67 -17.76
C ALA A 29 5.73 18.21 -17.01
N ALA A 30 5.16 17.05 -17.39
CA ALA A 30 3.99 16.49 -16.71
C ALA A 30 4.28 16.18 -15.24
N MET A 31 5.46 15.64 -14.92
CA MET A 31 5.85 15.33 -13.53
C MET A 31 5.98 16.59 -12.66
N ARG A 32 6.38 17.74 -13.22
CA ARG A 32 6.37 19.02 -12.48
C ARG A 32 4.95 19.45 -12.13
N GLU A 33 4.00 19.28 -13.06
CA GLU A 33 2.61 19.65 -12.82
C GLU A 33 1.93 18.68 -11.83
N VAL A 34 2.19 17.38 -11.94
CA VAL A 34 1.76 16.39 -10.95
C VAL A 34 2.31 16.73 -9.57
N ARG A 35 3.60 17.10 -9.48
CA ARG A 35 4.21 17.55 -8.21
C ARG A 35 3.48 18.76 -7.64
N GLN A 36 3.18 19.75 -8.48
CA GLN A 36 2.46 20.95 -8.06
C GLN A 36 1.07 20.59 -7.52
N ALA A 37 0.32 19.76 -8.25
CA ALA A 37 -0.99 19.29 -7.83
C ALA A 37 -0.95 18.56 -6.48
N LEU A 38 0.07 17.70 -6.25
CA LEU A 38 0.27 17.02 -4.97
C LEU A 38 0.53 18.02 -3.82
N LEU A 39 1.40 19.01 -4.04
CA LEU A 39 1.71 20.01 -3.01
C LEU A 39 0.52 20.92 -2.69
N GLU A 40 -0.23 21.34 -3.70
CA GLU A 40 -1.47 22.10 -3.53
C GLU A 40 -2.55 21.28 -2.86
N ALA A 41 -2.48 19.95 -3.00
CA ALA A 41 -3.31 19.00 -2.27
C ALA A 41 -2.81 18.73 -0.84
N ASP A 42 -1.87 19.54 -0.33
CA ASP A 42 -1.23 19.41 0.97
C ASP A 42 -0.49 18.08 1.21
N VAL A 43 -0.01 17.44 0.15
CA VAL A 43 0.95 16.33 0.28
C VAL A 43 2.28 16.90 0.75
N ALA A 44 2.89 16.24 1.72
CA ALA A 44 4.17 16.66 2.27
C ALA A 44 5.26 16.70 1.19
N LEU A 45 6.08 17.76 1.20
CA LEU A 45 7.11 17.96 0.17
C LEU A 45 8.07 16.75 0.00
N PRO A 46 8.58 16.11 1.06
CA PRO A 46 9.40 14.90 0.91
C PRO A 46 8.65 13.78 0.18
N VAL A 47 7.37 13.58 0.53
CA VAL A 47 6.53 12.52 -0.03
C VAL A 47 6.23 12.78 -1.51
N ALA A 48 5.88 14.02 -1.87
CA ALA A 48 5.67 14.41 -3.26
C ALA A 48 6.95 14.27 -4.10
N ARG A 49 8.11 14.63 -3.54
CA ARG A 49 9.40 14.48 -4.23
C ARG A 49 9.73 13.02 -4.50
N ASP A 50 9.58 12.17 -3.49
CA ASP A 50 9.90 10.75 -3.60
C ASP A 50 8.92 10.01 -4.53
N PHE A 51 7.64 10.41 -4.53
CA PHE A 51 6.63 9.94 -5.50
C PHE A 51 7.07 10.21 -6.94
N ILE A 52 7.43 11.45 -7.25
CA ILE A 52 7.82 11.85 -8.60
C ILE A 52 9.11 11.16 -9.04
N ALA A 53 10.08 10.97 -8.14
CA ALA A 53 11.30 10.23 -8.44
C ALA A 53 10.99 8.79 -8.87
N LYS A 54 10.14 8.07 -8.12
CA LYS A 54 9.72 6.70 -8.46
C LYS A 54 8.98 6.61 -9.80
N VAL A 55 8.06 7.56 -10.05
CA VAL A 55 7.30 7.60 -11.30
C VAL A 55 8.22 7.86 -12.50
N ARG A 56 9.14 8.83 -12.38
CA ARG A 56 10.10 9.18 -13.44
C ARG A 56 11.00 8.01 -13.82
N GLU A 57 11.55 7.30 -12.83
CA GLU A 57 12.38 6.12 -13.05
C GLU A 57 11.64 5.04 -13.84
N ARG A 58 10.38 4.74 -13.46
CA ARG A 58 9.55 3.74 -14.14
C ARG A 58 9.12 4.18 -15.54
N ALA A 59 8.87 5.47 -15.76
CA ALA A 59 8.37 6.00 -17.03
C ALA A 59 9.44 6.01 -18.14
N ILE A 60 10.72 6.23 -17.79
CA ILE A 60 11.82 6.26 -18.77
C ILE A 60 12.30 4.85 -19.14
N GLY A 61 12.11 3.86 -18.26
CA GLY A 61 12.65 2.51 -18.41
C GLY A 61 11.75 1.45 -19.05
N GLN A 62 10.48 1.73 -19.34
CA GLN A 62 9.54 0.72 -19.88
C GLN A 62 9.41 0.77 -21.41
N GLU A 63 9.47 -0.40 -22.04
CA GLU A 63 9.10 -0.57 -23.45
C GLU A 63 7.58 -0.37 -23.63
N VAL A 64 7.20 0.49 -24.57
CA VAL A 64 5.80 0.76 -24.89
C VAL A 64 5.19 -0.48 -25.53
N ILE A 65 4.08 -0.97 -24.95
CA ILE A 65 3.29 -2.07 -25.53
C ILE A 65 2.58 -1.53 -26.78
N LYS A 66 2.65 -2.25 -27.91
CA LYS A 66 2.16 -1.79 -29.23
C LYS A 66 0.68 -1.37 -29.27
N SER A 67 -0.14 -1.81 -28.32
CA SER A 67 -1.58 -1.56 -28.25
C SER A 67 -1.97 -0.40 -27.31
N VAL A 68 -1.00 0.28 -26.69
CA VAL A 68 -1.23 1.34 -25.69
C VAL A 68 -0.37 2.56 -26.05
N THR A 69 -0.93 3.77 -25.92
CA THR A 69 -0.14 4.97 -26.16
C THR A 69 0.85 5.21 -25.02
N PRO A 70 2.02 5.83 -25.28
CA PRO A 70 2.96 6.18 -24.22
C PRO A 70 2.32 7.00 -23.08
N GLY A 71 1.39 7.91 -23.41
CA GLY A 71 0.63 8.68 -22.42
C GLY A 71 -0.21 7.82 -21.48
N GLN A 72 -0.92 6.81 -22.00
CA GLN A 72 -1.68 5.86 -21.19
C GLN A 72 -0.78 5.04 -20.28
N MET A 73 0.43 4.70 -20.73
CA MET A 73 1.41 3.99 -19.91
C MET A 73 1.89 4.86 -18.74
N VAL A 74 2.19 6.14 -18.97
CA VAL A 74 2.54 7.08 -17.89
C VAL A 74 1.42 7.19 -16.86
N VAL A 75 0.16 7.31 -17.31
CA VAL A 75 -1.01 7.34 -16.42
C VAL A 75 -1.07 6.09 -15.54
N LYS A 76 -0.90 4.90 -16.12
CA LYS A 76 -0.85 3.65 -15.35
C LYS A 76 0.31 3.64 -14.34
N ILE A 77 1.49 4.12 -14.72
CA ILE A 77 2.63 4.20 -13.79
C ILE A 77 2.30 5.13 -12.61
N VAL A 78 1.65 6.28 -12.85
CA VAL A 78 1.20 7.16 -11.77
C VAL A 78 0.17 6.45 -10.89
N HIS A 79 -0.83 5.81 -11.49
CA HIS A 79 -1.85 5.03 -10.79
C HIS A 79 -1.23 3.98 -9.86
N ASP A 80 -0.36 3.13 -10.40
CA ASP A 80 0.25 2.03 -9.67
C ASP A 80 1.12 2.54 -8.51
N ASN A 81 1.81 3.67 -8.70
CA ASN A 81 2.54 4.34 -7.63
C ASN A 81 1.61 4.97 -6.57
N LEU A 82 0.45 5.51 -6.96
CA LEU A 82 -0.55 6.01 -5.99
C LEU A 82 -1.11 4.87 -5.15
N VAL A 83 -1.43 3.73 -5.77
CA VAL A 83 -1.87 2.52 -5.06
C VAL A 83 -0.78 2.03 -4.11
N GLU A 84 0.47 1.93 -4.56
CA GLU A 84 1.61 1.55 -3.71
C GLU A 84 1.75 2.49 -2.51
N MET A 85 1.63 3.80 -2.73
CA MET A 85 1.75 4.81 -1.68
C MET A 85 0.59 4.77 -0.67
N LEU A 86 -0.65 4.55 -1.12
CA LEU A 86 -1.83 4.43 -0.26
C LEU A 86 -1.88 3.07 0.46
N GLY A 87 -1.24 2.05 -0.09
CA GLY A 87 -1.19 0.67 0.40
C GLY A 87 -1.71 -0.31 -0.65
N ALA A 88 -0.99 -1.40 -0.93
CA ALA A 88 -1.35 -2.30 -2.02
C ALA A 88 -2.72 -3.02 -1.83
N SER A 89 -3.21 -3.15 -0.60
CA SER A 89 -4.48 -3.79 -0.30
C SER A 89 -5.19 -3.13 0.87
N ALA A 90 -6.52 -3.29 0.92
CA ALA A 90 -7.28 -2.93 2.10
C ALA A 90 -6.80 -3.76 3.30
N GLN A 91 -6.67 -3.12 4.46
CA GLN A 91 -6.23 -3.74 5.71
C GLN A 91 -7.34 -3.59 6.73
N ALA A 92 -7.89 -4.72 7.17
CA ALA A 92 -8.91 -4.74 8.20
C ALA A 92 -8.32 -4.42 9.58
N PHE A 93 -9.21 -4.15 10.54
CA PHE A 93 -8.84 -4.16 11.95
C PHE A 93 -8.51 -5.59 12.38
N ASP A 94 -7.37 -5.77 13.02
CA ASP A 94 -6.97 -7.05 13.58
C ASP A 94 -7.49 -7.16 15.01
N LEU A 95 -8.48 -8.03 15.19
CA LEU A 95 -9.05 -8.33 16.51
C LEU A 95 -8.79 -9.80 16.90
N ASN A 96 -7.86 -10.47 16.22
CA ASN A 96 -7.53 -11.88 16.46
C ASN A 96 -6.53 -12.00 17.61
N ALA A 97 -6.98 -11.66 18.82
CA ALA A 97 -6.21 -11.74 20.05
C ALA A 97 -7.08 -12.26 21.21
N PRO A 98 -6.48 -12.73 22.32
CA PRO A 98 -7.23 -13.14 23.50
C PRO A 98 -8.13 -12.00 24.03
N ALA A 99 -9.42 -12.30 24.22
CA ALA A 99 -10.39 -11.35 24.72
C ALA A 99 -10.18 -11.02 26.22
N PRO A 100 -10.48 -9.79 26.67
CA PRO A 100 -10.86 -8.64 25.85
C PRO A 100 -9.65 -8.07 25.09
N VAL A 101 -9.82 -7.81 23.79
CA VAL A 101 -8.78 -7.21 22.93
C VAL A 101 -8.70 -5.71 23.22
N PRO A 102 -7.57 -5.18 23.73
CA PRO A 102 -7.40 -3.75 23.97
C PRO A 102 -7.07 -3.01 22.68
N VAL A 103 -7.84 -1.96 22.38
CA VAL A 103 -7.64 -1.05 21.25
C VAL A 103 -7.45 0.36 21.77
N LEU A 104 -6.27 0.95 21.51
CA LEU A 104 -5.91 2.28 21.98
C LEU A 104 -6.09 3.32 20.87
N MET A 105 -6.92 4.33 21.12
CA MET A 105 -7.21 5.41 20.19
C MET A 105 -6.37 6.63 20.54
N VAL A 106 -5.47 7.04 19.65
CA VAL A 106 -4.56 8.18 19.85
C VAL A 106 -4.73 9.23 18.75
N GLY A 107 -4.24 10.45 18.99
CA GLY A 107 -4.31 11.55 18.02
C GLY A 107 -4.54 12.91 18.66
N LEU A 108 -4.40 13.96 17.85
CA LEU A 108 -4.51 15.35 18.30
C LEU A 108 -5.94 15.70 18.76
N GLN A 109 -6.07 16.80 19.49
CA GLN A 109 -7.36 17.37 19.85
C GLN A 109 -8.14 17.75 18.58
N GLY A 110 -9.46 17.52 18.58
CA GLY A 110 -10.31 17.86 17.44
C GLY A 110 -10.20 16.92 16.23
N SER A 111 -9.34 15.90 16.25
CA SER A 111 -9.22 14.89 15.19
C SER A 111 -10.42 13.94 15.08
N GLY A 112 -11.34 13.96 16.06
CA GLY A 112 -12.53 13.11 16.08
C GLY A 112 -12.35 11.75 16.78
N LYS A 113 -11.36 11.59 17.67
CA LYS A 113 -11.13 10.35 18.44
C LYS A 113 -12.39 9.79 19.11
N THR A 114 -13.00 10.53 20.03
CA THR A 114 -14.17 10.08 20.80
C THR A 114 -15.34 9.66 19.91
N THR A 115 -15.63 10.42 18.85
CA THR A 115 -16.67 10.08 17.88
C THR A 115 -16.30 8.83 17.09
N THR A 116 -15.05 8.71 16.63
CA THR A 116 -14.55 7.53 15.91
C THR A 116 -14.59 6.27 16.77
N THR A 117 -14.27 6.40 18.06
CA THR A 117 -14.40 5.32 19.05
C THR A 117 -15.83 4.78 19.09
N ALA A 118 -16.84 5.66 19.17
CA ALA A 118 -18.24 5.25 19.16
C ALA A 118 -18.66 4.60 17.83
N LYS A 119 -18.21 5.13 16.68
CA LYS A 119 -18.48 4.55 15.36
C LYS A 119 -17.88 3.15 15.21
N LEU A 120 -16.64 2.95 15.65
CA LEU A 120 -15.98 1.64 15.63
C LEU A 120 -16.72 0.64 16.50
N ALA A 121 -17.09 1.05 17.72
CA ALA A 121 -17.80 0.18 18.63
C ALA A 121 -19.15 -0.28 18.06
N LEU A 122 -19.92 0.66 17.49
CA LEU A 122 -21.18 0.35 16.80
C LEU A 122 -20.97 -0.59 15.62
N ARG A 123 -19.94 -0.33 14.79
CA ARG A 123 -19.59 -1.17 13.64
C ARG A 123 -19.27 -2.60 14.07
N TRP A 124 -18.41 -2.77 15.06
CA TRP A 124 -17.99 -4.09 15.56
C TRP A 124 -19.14 -4.84 16.25
N GLN A 125 -20.02 -4.12 16.97
CA GLN A 125 -21.23 -4.70 17.53
C GLN A 125 -22.21 -5.20 16.47
N ASN A 126 -22.45 -4.40 15.42
CA ASN A 126 -23.48 -4.70 14.42
C ASN A 126 -23.01 -5.64 13.32
N ARG A 127 -21.81 -5.41 12.76
CA ARG A 127 -21.29 -6.18 11.61
C ARG A 127 -20.52 -7.42 12.06
N GLU A 128 -19.67 -7.29 13.08
CA GLU A 128 -18.78 -8.36 13.53
C GLU A 128 -19.31 -9.11 14.76
N ARG A 129 -20.47 -8.69 15.28
CA ARG A 129 -21.17 -9.29 16.43
C ARG A 129 -20.29 -9.38 17.69
N LYS A 130 -19.39 -8.42 17.88
CA LYS A 130 -18.53 -8.31 19.06
C LYS A 130 -19.23 -7.58 20.19
N LYS A 131 -19.03 -8.03 21.43
CA LYS A 131 -19.42 -7.30 22.63
C LYS A 131 -18.34 -6.28 22.98
N VAL A 132 -18.63 -5.00 22.82
CA VAL A 132 -17.63 -3.92 22.94
C VAL A 132 -17.86 -3.10 24.20
N LEU A 133 -16.78 -2.76 24.90
CA LEU A 133 -16.75 -1.81 26.01
C LEU A 133 -15.92 -0.58 25.60
N MET A 134 -16.45 0.62 25.80
CA MET A 134 -15.70 1.87 25.59
C MET A 134 -15.31 2.52 26.93
N ALA A 135 -14.10 3.07 27.00
CA ALA A 135 -13.65 3.84 28.16
C ALA A 135 -12.95 5.13 27.71
N SER A 136 -13.34 6.26 28.29
CA SER A 136 -12.68 7.55 28.07
C SER A 136 -11.59 7.73 29.11
N LEU A 137 -10.37 7.87 28.63
CA LEU A 137 -9.18 8.17 29.43
C LEU A 137 -8.88 9.68 29.45
N ASP A 138 -9.70 10.49 28.77
CA ASP A 138 -9.57 11.95 28.78
C ASP A 138 -10.16 12.54 30.06
N VAL A 139 -9.27 12.72 31.04
CA VAL A 139 -9.58 13.33 32.34
C VAL A 139 -9.33 14.85 32.34
N ALA A 140 -8.69 15.38 31.29
CA ALA A 140 -8.26 16.77 31.22
C ALA A 140 -9.34 17.66 30.59
N ARG A 141 -10.07 17.14 29.60
CA ARG A 141 -11.11 17.90 28.91
C ARG A 141 -12.44 17.83 29.67
N PRO A 142 -13.10 18.98 29.94
CA PRO A 142 -14.41 19.00 30.55
C PRO A 142 -15.42 18.15 29.76
N ALA A 143 -16.16 17.31 30.49
CA ALA A 143 -17.21 16.44 29.96
C ALA A 143 -16.78 15.44 28.87
N ALA A 144 -15.49 15.19 28.62
CA ALA A 144 -15.08 14.20 27.62
C ALA A 144 -15.57 12.78 27.94
N GLN A 145 -15.50 12.37 29.22
CA GLN A 145 -16.04 11.09 29.67
C GLN A 145 -17.56 11.02 29.53
N GLN A 146 -18.25 12.13 29.81
CA GLN A 146 -19.71 12.23 29.64
C GLN A 146 -20.11 12.23 28.16
N GLN A 147 -19.31 12.84 27.29
CA GLN A 147 -19.51 12.82 25.84
C GLN A 147 -19.44 11.38 25.32
N LEU A 148 -18.42 10.61 25.70
CA LEU A 148 -18.32 9.21 25.29
C LEU A 148 -19.49 8.37 25.84
N LYS A 149 -19.92 8.63 27.08
CA LYS A 149 -21.10 7.98 27.66
C LYS A 149 -22.37 8.22 26.83
N ILE A 150 -22.66 9.47 26.48
CA ILE A 150 -23.82 9.84 25.65
C ILE A 150 -23.75 9.16 24.28
N LEU A 151 -22.56 9.13 23.65
CA LEU A 151 -22.38 8.44 22.37
C LEU A 151 -22.58 6.92 22.50
N GLY A 152 -22.16 6.32 23.61
CA GLY A 152 -22.41 4.91 23.91
C GLY A 152 -23.90 4.60 24.09
N GLU A 153 -24.62 5.46 24.81
CA GLU A 153 -26.08 5.34 24.96
C GLU A 153 -26.80 5.44 23.60
N GLN A 154 -26.40 6.40 22.75
CA GLN A 154 -26.95 6.55 21.39
C GLN A 154 -26.61 5.36 20.48
N ALA A 155 -25.41 4.80 20.61
CA ALA A 155 -24.97 3.63 19.84
C ALA A 155 -25.51 2.30 20.40
N GLY A 156 -26.07 2.28 21.61
CA GLY A 156 -26.40 1.04 22.31
C GLY A 156 -25.17 0.19 22.66
N VAL A 157 -24.04 0.85 22.95
CA VAL A 157 -22.74 0.24 23.30
C VAL A 157 -22.40 0.57 24.75
N ALA A 158 -21.89 -0.41 25.50
CA ALA A 158 -21.52 -0.22 26.89
C ALA A 158 -20.33 0.74 27.06
N THR A 159 -20.42 1.61 28.07
CA THR A 159 -19.32 2.48 28.49
C THR A 159 -18.93 2.22 29.93
N LEU A 160 -17.63 2.33 30.23
CA LEU A 160 -17.14 2.19 31.59
C LEU A 160 -17.72 3.29 32.50
N PRO A 161 -18.26 2.95 33.69
CA PRO A 161 -18.76 3.95 34.64
C PRO A 161 -17.68 4.97 35.03
N ILE A 162 -18.09 6.23 35.10
CA ILE A 162 -17.25 7.37 35.45
C ILE A 162 -17.05 7.41 36.96
N ILE A 163 -15.79 7.48 37.40
CA ILE A 163 -15.41 7.68 38.80
C ILE A 163 -14.54 8.92 38.85
N ALA A 164 -14.98 9.92 39.62
CA ALA A 164 -14.28 11.19 39.71
C ALA A 164 -12.87 11.02 40.32
N GLY A 165 -11.89 11.74 39.77
CA GLY A 165 -10.52 11.78 40.30
C GLY A 165 -9.61 10.61 39.91
N GLN A 166 -10.08 9.64 39.10
CA GLN A 166 -9.20 8.58 38.58
C GLN A 166 -8.25 9.11 37.50
N MET A 167 -7.02 8.58 37.47
CA MET A 167 -6.03 8.91 36.44
C MET A 167 -6.18 8.02 35.21
N PRO A 168 -5.70 8.43 34.01
CA PRO A 168 -5.86 7.69 32.76
C PRO A 168 -5.41 6.22 32.82
N VAL A 169 -4.28 5.96 33.46
CA VAL A 169 -3.73 4.59 33.63
C VAL A 169 -4.64 3.71 34.50
N ASP A 170 -5.22 4.28 35.56
CA ASP A 170 -6.12 3.55 36.46
C ASP A 170 -7.44 3.23 35.76
N ILE A 171 -7.96 4.18 34.98
CA ILE A 171 -9.16 3.98 34.16
C ILE A 171 -8.89 2.88 33.12
N ALA A 172 -7.74 2.89 32.46
CA ALA A 172 -7.38 1.87 31.47
C ALA A 172 -7.29 0.47 32.07
N LYS A 173 -6.63 0.31 33.23
CA LYS A 173 -6.57 -0.97 33.96
C LYS A 173 -7.96 -1.45 34.36
N ARG A 174 -8.79 -0.56 34.90
CA ARG A 174 -10.16 -0.84 35.30
C ARG A 174 -11.05 -1.21 34.10
N ALA A 175 -10.86 -0.57 32.96
CA ALA A 175 -11.57 -0.90 31.72
C ALA A 175 -11.26 -2.35 31.29
N MET A 176 -9.99 -2.76 31.38
CA MET A 176 -9.59 -4.13 31.07
C MET A 176 -10.14 -5.15 32.07
N GLU A 177 -10.17 -4.81 33.36
CA GLU A 177 -10.78 -5.67 34.39
C GLU A 177 -12.30 -5.82 34.18
N ALA A 178 -13.01 -4.71 33.96
CA ALA A 178 -14.43 -4.72 33.62
C ALA A 178 -14.70 -5.48 32.29
N GLY A 179 -13.80 -5.36 31.32
CA GLY A 179 -13.81 -6.11 30.07
C GLY A 179 -13.78 -7.62 30.31
N ARG A 180 -12.87 -8.08 31.18
CA ARG A 180 -12.73 -9.50 31.55
C ARG A 180 -13.94 -10.00 32.32
N LEU A 181 -14.33 -9.31 33.40
CA LEU A 181 -15.45 -9.72 34.25
C LEU A 181 -16.79 -9.68 33.52
N GLY A 182 -16.96 -8.73 32.61
CA GLY A 182 -18.18 -8.57 31.81
C GLY A 182 -18.24 -9.43 30.55
N GLY A 183 -17.20 -10.23 30.26
CA GLY A 183 -17.12 -11.07 29.07
C GLY A 183 -17.18 -10.27 27.77
N TYR A 184 -16.50 -9.13 27.70
CA TYR A 184 -16.38 -8.31 26.50
C TYR A 184 -15.32 -8.88 25.57
N ASP A 185 -15.56 -8.79 24.26
CA ASP A 185 -14.59 -9.20 23.24
C ASP A 185 -13.54 -8.13 23.00
N VAL A 186 -13.93 -6.86 23.05
CA VAL A 186 -13.08 -5.71 22.69
C VAL A 186 -13.26 -4.59 23.70
N VAL A 187 -12.15 -3.96 24.11
CA VAL A 187 -12.14 -2.76 24.95
C VAL A 187 -11.47 -1.62 24.17
N LEU A 188 -12.26 -0.59 23.88
CA LEU A 188 -11.82 0.64 23.21
C LEU A 188 -11.43 1.70 24.25
N LEU A 189 -10.19 2.17 24.15
CA LEU A 189 -9.60 3.14 25.07
C LEU A 189 -9.41 4.48 24.33
N ASP A 190 -10.25 5.47 24.63
CA ASP A 190 -10.21 6.81 24.03
C ASP A 190 -9.29 7.74 24.84
N THR A 191 -8.10 8.06 24.33
CA THR A 191 -7.16 8.94 25.05
C THR A 191 -7.53 10.41 24.93
N ALA A 192 -6.95 11.22 25.82
CA ALA A 192 -6.94 12.67 25.64
C ALA A 192 -6.27 13.07 24.33
N GLY A 193 -6.65 14.22 23.79
CA GLY A 193 -5.90 14.92 22.75
C GLY A 193 -5.35 16.25 23.25
N ARG A 194 -4.26 16.70 22.64
CA ARG A 194 -3.74 18.07 22.79
C ARG A 194 -3.68 18.75 21.43
N THR A 195 -3.62 20.09 21.44
CA THR A 195 -3.46 20.91 20.24
C THR A 195 -2.17 20.57 19.48
N HIS A 196 -1.09 20.30 20.23
CA HIS A 196 0.20 19.92 19.70
C HIS A 196 0.68 18.64 20.36
N VAL A 197 1.60 17.95 19.67
CA VAL A 197 2.31 16.83 20.29
C VAL A 197 3.29 17.40 21.32
N ASP A 198 2.98 17.21 22.60
CA ASP A 198 3.87 17.59 23.70
C ASP A 198 4.38 16.33 24.44
N GLU A 199 5.51 16.47 25.15
CA GLU A 199 6.17 15.35 25.81
C GLU A 199 5.31 14.76 26.94
N ALA A 200 4.49 15.58 27.60
CA ALA A 200 3.62 15.13 28.68
C ALA A 200 2.50 14.20 28.16
N LEU A 201 1.85 14.57 27.06
CA LEU A 201 0.86 13.74 26.37
C LEU A 201 1.49 12.43 25.90
N MET A 202 2.67 12.50 25.27
CA MET A 202 3.33 11.30 24.77
C MET A 202 3.75 10.37 25.91
N ALA A 203 4.18 10.90 27.05
CA ALA A 203 4.46 10.12 28.25
C ALA A 203 3.21 9.46 28.84
N GLU A 204 2.08 10.18 28.88
CA GLU A 204 0.79 9.63 29.34
C GLU A 204 0.31 8.49 28.43
N VAL A 205 0.31 8.69 27.11
CA VAL A 205 -0.06 7.66 26.13
C VAL A 205 0.87 6.44 26.23
N ALA A 206 2.17 6.65 26.39
CA ALA A 206 3.14 5.57 26.59
C ALA A 206 2.89 4.81 27.90
N ALA A 207 2.54 5.49 28.99
CA ALA A 207 2.21 4.87 30.27
C ALA A 207 0.93 4.02 30.18
N VAL A 208 -0.12 4.54 29.51
CA VAL A 208 -1.35 3.78 29.26
C VAL A 208 -1.04 2.55 28.41
N ARG A 209 -0.28 2.70 27.32
CA ARG A 209 0.13 1.58 26.45
C ARG A 209 0.89 0.51 27.24
N ALA A 210 1.85 0.90 28.08
CA ALA A 210 2.61 -0.02 28.91
C ALA A 210 1.73 -0.77 29.92
N ALA A 211 0.67 -0.13 30.42
CA ALA A 211 -0.23 -0.74 31.40
C ALA A 211 -1.20 -1.77 30.80
N VAL A 212 -1.61 -1.61 29.54
CA VAL A 212 -2.66 -2.45 28.92
C VAL A 212 -2.20 -3.29 27.75
N ASN A 213 -0.99 -3.04 27.21
CA ASN A 213 -0.41 -3.70 26.05
C ASN A 213 -1.41 -3.87 24.89
N PRO A 214 -1.89 -2.77 24.28
CA PRO A 214 -2.93 -2.79 23.27
C PRO A 214 -2.51 -3.61 22.04
N HIS A 215 -3.44 -4.42 21.54
CA HIS A 215 -3.25 -5.19 20.30
C HIS A 215 -3.27 -4.27 19.08
N GLU A 216 -4.14 -3.25 19.12
CA GLU A 216 -4.21 -2.21 18.10
C GLU A 216 -3.98 -0.84 18.73
N CYS A 217 -3.12 -0.04 18.10
CA CYS A 217 -2.97 1.39 18.38
C CYS A 217 -3.30 2.19 17.13
N LEU A 218 -4.47 2.85 17.16
CA LEU A 218 -5.06 3.52 16.01
C LEU A 218 -4.88 5.03 16.15
N LEU A 219 -4.16 5.62 15.21
CA LEU A 219 -4.07 7.08 15.08
C LEU A 219 -5.32 7.59 14.38
N VAL A 220 -6.13 8.36 15.08
CA VAL A 220 -7.22 9.13 14.48
C VAL A 220 -6.68 10.50 14.11
N ALA A 221 -6.78 10.84 12.83
CA ALA A 221 -6.31 12.12 12.33
C ALA A 221 -7.35 12.73 11.39
N ASP A 222 -7.35 14.05 11.35
CA ASP A 222 -8.22 14.79 10.45
C ASP A 222 -7.63 14.80 9.04
N SER A 223 -8.45 14.52 8.02
CA SER A 223 -8.03 14.57 6.63
C SER A 223 -7.68 15.97 6.13
N LEU A 224 -8.12 17.02 6.82
CA LEU A 224 -7.72 18.41 6.55
C LEU A 224 -6.33 18.76 7.11
N THR A 225 -5.74 17.87 7.92
CA THR A 225 -4.38 18.07 8.43
C THR A 225 -3.41 18.02 7.25
N GLY A 226 -2.92 19.18 6.82
CA GLY A 226 -2.01 19.29 5.68
C GLY A 226 -0.59 18.80 5.99
N GLN A 227 0.41 19.65 5.79
CA GLN A 227 1.83 19.31 5.99
C GLN A 227 2.14 18.78 7.41
N ASP A 228 1.41 19.24 8.44
CA ASP A 228 1.57 18.81 9.84
C ASP A 228 1.19 17.34 10.09
N ALA A 229 0.53 16.71 9.13
CA ALA A 229 0.22 15.28 9.15
C ALA A 229 1.48 14.42 9.36
N VAL A 230 2.58 14.79 8.70
CA VAL A 230 3.85 14.06 8.80
C VAL A 230 4.42 14.13 10.20
N HIS A 231 4.48 15.33 10.77
CA HIS A 231 5.04 15.52 12.11
C HIS A 231 4.21 14.77 13.15
N THR A 232 2.89 14.91 13.07
CA THR A 232 1.96 14.24 13.99
C THR A 232 2.11 12.72 13.93
N ALA A 233 2.03 12.14 12.74
CA ALA A 233 2.06 10.69 12.56
C ALA A 233 3.43 10.11 12.97
N SER A 234 4.52 10.79 12.63
CA SER A 234 5.88 10.37 13.02
C SER A 234 6.09 10.39 14.54
N SER A 235 5.66 11.47 15.20
CA SER A 235 5.85 11.63 16.63
C SER A 235 5.05 10.61 17.44
N PHE A 236 3.80 10.34 17.03
CA PHE A 236 3.03 9.25 17.63
C PHE A 236 3.68 7.89 17.38
N HIS A 237 4.04 7.58 16.14
CA HIS A 237 4.61 6.28 15.78
C HIS A 237 5.94 6.00 16.48
N ALA A 238 6.80 7.01 16.66
CA ALA A 238 8.10 6.86 17.30
C ALA A 238 8.00 6.47 18.80
N ARG A 239 6.99 6.97 19.52
CA ARG A 239 6.80 6.70 20.95
C ARG A 239 5.85 5.53 21.19
N THR A 240 4.84 5.42 20.34
CA THR A 240 3.72 4.50 20.44
C THR A 240 3.52 3.89 19.05
N PRO A 241 4.25 2.82 18.71
CA PRO A 241 4.13 2.11 17.44
C PRO A 241 2.67 1.90 17.07
N LEU A 242 2.27 2.60 16.01
CA LEU A 242 0.92 2.58 15.47
C LEU A 242 0.74 1.31 14.64
N THR A 243 -0.48 0.77 14.67
CA THR A 243 -0.87 -0.40 13.87
C THR A 243 -1.84 -0.01 12.75
N GLY A 244 -2.44 1.18 12.83
CA GLY A 244 -3.34 1.69 11.81
C GLY A 244 -3.65 3.17 11.98
N ILE A 245 -4.21 3.75 10.92
CA ILE A 245 -4.65 5.14 10.84
C ILE A 245 -6.14 5.17 10.45
N ILE A 246 -6.90 6.07 11.05
CA ILE A 246 -8.26 6.40 10.65
C ILE A 246 -8.31 7.89 10.31
N LEU A 247 -8.76 8.21 9.10
CA LEU A 247 -8.92 9.59 8.67
C LEU A 247 -10.36 10.04 8.85
N THR A 248 -10.58 11.15 9.53
CA THR A 248 -11.91 11.74 9.74
C THR A 248 -12.17 12.88 8.76
N ARG A 249 -13.44 13.30 8.67
CA ARG A 249 -13.91 14.39 7.79
C ARG A 249 -13.58 14.17 6.31
N ALA A 250 -13.59 12.91 5.87
CA ALA A 250 -13.31 12.56 4.48
C ALA A 250 -14.41 13.04 3.49
N ASP A 251 -15.59 13.38 4.02
CA ASP A 251 -16.70 14.04 3.36
C ASP A 251 -16.50 15.55 3.15
N GLY A 252 -15.59 16.17 3.90
CA GLY A 252 -15.25 17.57 3.70
C GLY A 252 -14.46 17.82 2.41
N ASP A 253 -14.31 19.11 2.08
CA ASP A 253 -13.41 19.61 1.03
C ASP A 253 -11.93 19.56 1.48
N GLY A 254 -11.54 18.40 2.01
CA GLY A 254 -10.15 18.07 2.24
C GLY A 254 -9.45 17.86 0.92
N ARG A 255 -8.15 18.10 0.93
CA ARG A 255 -7.28 17.94 -0.23
C ARG A 255 -6.67 16.53 -0.36
N GLY A 256 -6.85 15.68 0.65
CA GLY A 256 -6.48 14.26 0.60
C GLY A 256 -4.99 13.96 0.76
N GLY A 257 -4.12 14.98 0.72
CA GLY A 257 -2.68 14.81 0.88
C GLY A 257 -2.23 14.30 2.26
N ALA A 258 -3.05 14.48 3.29
CA ALA A 258 -2.86 13.91 4.62
C ALA A 258 -2.70 12.39 4.57
N ALA A 259 -3.55 11.70 3.79
CA ALA A 259 -3.57 10.26 3.67
C ALA A 259 -2.25 9.71 3.11
N LEU A 260 -1.83 10.28 1.98
CA LEU A 260 -0.57 9.94 1.30
C LEU A 260 0.62 10.21 2.23
N SER A 261 0.61 11.35 2.92
CA SER A 261 1.73 11.80 3.74
C SER A 261 1.92 10.96 5.01
N MET A 262 0.85 10.68 5.76
CA MET A 262 0.96 9.89 6.98
C MET A 262 1.37 8.45 6.69
N ARG A 263 0.80 7.84 5.65
CA ARG A 263 1.13 6.48 5.23
C ARG A 263 2.58 6.37 4.76
N ALA A 264 3.03 7.29 3.92
CA ALA A 264 4.40 7.28 3.40
C ALA A 264 5.45 7.36 4.51
N VAL A 265 5.18 8.09 5.58
CA VAL A 265 6.16 8.31 6.66
C VAL A 265 6.07 7.24 7.76
N THR A 266 4.86 6.80 8.13
CA THR A 266 4.69 5.80 9.21
C THR A 266 4.72 4.36 8.72
N GLY A 267 4.47 4.11 7.44
CA GLY A 267 4.25 2.76 6.92
C GLY A 267 3.00 2.07 7.51
N CYS A 268 2.17 2.77 8.29
CA CYS A 268 0.99 2.23 8.97
C CYS A 268 -0.25 2.31 8.09
N PRO A 269 -1.09 1.27 8.00
CA PRO A 269 -2.17 1.23 7.02
C PRO A 269 -3.30 2.17 7.43
N ILE A 270 -3.90 2.84 6.46
CA ILE A 270 -5.18 3.51 6.68
C ILE A 270 -6.24 2.41 6.66
N LYS A 271 -6.96 2.24 7.78
CA LYS A 271 -7.95 1.16 7.95
C LYS A 271 -9.37 1.61 7.65
N ALA A 272 -9.70 2.87 7.96
CA ALA A 272 -11.04 3.40 7.77
C ALA A 272 -11.08 4.91 7.50
N LEU A 273 -12.20 5.36 6.93
CA LEU A 273 -12.54 6.76 6.67
C LEU A 273 -13.83 7.13 7.41
N GLY A 274 -13.80 8.21 8.19
CA GLY A 274 -15.00 8.85 8.72
C GLY A 274 -15.57 9.82 7.68
N VAL A 275 -16.75 9.48 7.14
CA VAL A 275 -17.40 10.19 6.01
C VAL A 275 -18.65 10.99 6.42
N GLY A 276 -18.66 11.50 7.65
CA GLY A 276 -19.76 12.30 8.17
C GLY A 276 -19.83 12.28 9.69
N GLU A 277 -20.86 12.90 10.26
CA GLU A 277 -21.00 13.01 11.72
C GLU A 277 -21.78 11.85 12.36
N LYS A 278 -22.66 11.20 11.59
CA LYS A 278 -23.50 10.10 12.08
C LYS A 278 -22.67 8.90 12.54
N LEU A 279 -23.21 8.13 13.50
CA LEU A 279 -22.53 6.97 14.10
C LEU A 279 -22.26 5.82 13.11
N ASP A 280 -23.02 5.75 12.02
CA ASP A 280 -22.85 4.77 10.94
C ASP A 280 -21.93 5.27 9.80
N ALA A 281 -21.52 6.55 9.82
CA ALA A 281 -20.66 7.16 8.80
C ALA A 281 -19.18 6.82 9.00
N LEU A 282 -18.85 5.53 8.89
CA LEU A 282 -17.50 4.98 8.89
C LEU A 282 -17.37 3.91 7.79
N GLU A 283 -16.44 4.14 6.86
CA GLU A 283 -16.20 3.28 5.71
C GLU A 283 -14.81 2.64 5.76
N ASP A 284 -14.66 1.51 5.07
CA ASP A 284 -13.36 0.86 4.88
C ASP A 284 -12.49 1.63 3.90
N PHE A 285 -11.19 1.69 4.20
CA PHE A 285 -10.24 2.28 3.29
C PHE A 285 -9.80 1.25 2.23
N HIS A 286 -10.16 1.51 0.98
CA HIS A 286 -9.76 0.70 -0.18
C HIS A 286 -8.79 1.48 -1.07
N PRO A 287 -7.47 1.27 -0.94
CA PRO A 287 -6.45 2.08 -1.62
C PRO A 287 -6.65 2.17 -3.14
N GLU A 288 -6.95 1.05 -3.80
CA GLU A 288 -7.18 0.97 -5.24
C GLU A 288 -8.41 1.79 -5.66
N ARG A 289 -9.54 1.67 -4.94
CA ARG A 289 -10.74 2.47 -5.23
C ARG A 289 -10.47 3.97 -5.05
N ILE A 290 -9.66 4.32 -4.04
CA ILE A 290 -9.28 5.70 -3.79
C ILE A 290 -8.37 6.23 -4.90
N ALA A 291 -7.35 5.48 -5.34
CA ALA A 291 -6.48 5.84 -6.45
C ALA A 291 -7.26 5.99 -7.76
N ASN A 292 -8.19 5.08 -8.04
CA ASN A 292 -9.09 5.16 -9.18
C ASN A 292 -9.96 6.41 -9.15
N ARG A 293 -10.50 6.79 -7.99
CA ARG A 293 -11.26 8.03 -7.81
C ARG A 293 -10.38 9.29 -7.93
N ILE A 294 -9.13 9.23 -7.48
CA ILE A 294 -8.17 10.33 -7.63
C ILE A 294 -7.86 10.56 -9.11
N LEU A 295 -7.70 9.50 -9.90
CA LEU A 295 -7.35 9.68 -11.30
C LEU A 295 -8.56 9.84 -12.21
N ASP A 296 -9.73 9.33 -11.81
CA ASP A 296 -10.98 9.31 -12.61
C ASP A 296 -10.79 8.65 -13.99
N MET A 297 -10.10 7.49 -14.01
CA MET A 297 -9.67 6.81 -15.25
C MET A 297 -9.94 5.30 -15.24
N GLY A 298 -11.07 4.86 -14.68
CA GLY A 298 -11.39 3.42 -14.51
C GLY A 298 -11.21 2.56 -15.76
N ASP A 299 -11.41 3.13 -16.95
CA ASP A 299 -11.28 2.39 -18.22
C ASP A 299 -9.83 2.27 -18.76
N ILE A 300 -8.91 3.16 -18.35
CA ILE A 300 -7.55 3.19 -18.93
C ILE A 300 -6.65 2.16 -18.29
N VAL A 301 -6.67 2.04 -16.96
CA VAL A 301 -5.84 1.04 -16.25
C VAL A 301 -6.17 -0.35 -16.78
N GLY A 302 -7.47 -0.69 -16.86
CA GLY A 302 -7.95 -1.94 -17.43
C GLY A 302 -7.70 -2.10 -18.94
N LEU A 303 -7.59 -1.01 -19.72
CA LEU A 303 -7.15 -1.09 -21.12
C LEU A 303 -5.67 -1.51 -21.21
N VAL A 304 -4.81 -0.89 -20.40
CA VAL A 304 -3.37 -1.19 -20.40
C VAL A 304 -3.10 -2.60 -19.87
N GLU A 305 -3.84 -3.06 -18.87
CA GLU A 305 -3.77 -4.43 -18.37
C GLU A 305 -4.15 -5.46 -19.42
N ARG A 306 -5.32 -5.31 -20.07
CA ARG A 306 -5.75 -6.21 -21.16
C ARG A 306 -4.75 -6.22 -22.33
N ALA A 307 -4.18 -5.07 -22.64
CA ALA A 307 -3.14 -4.95 -23.66
C ALA A 307 -1.85 -5.68 -23.28
N ALA A 308 -1.43 -5.59 -22.01
CA ALA A 308 -0.28 -6.32 -21.49
C ALA A 308 -0.50 -7.84 -21.55
N GLU A 309 -1.66 -8.32 -21.06
CA GLU A 309 -2.04 -9.73 -21.12
C GLU A 309 -2.08 -10.24 -22.56
N SER A 310 -2.69 -9.49 -23.48
CA SER A 310 -2.77 -9.86 -24.90
C SER A 310 -1.39 -9.92 -25.56
N PHE A 311 -0.49 -9.00 -25.21
CA PHE A 311 0.88 -8.98 -25.73
C PHE A 311 1.72 -10.14 -25.22
N GLU A 312 1.57 -10.51 -23.93
CA GLU A 312 2.19 -11.71 -23.37
C GLU A 312 1.65 -12.98 -24.03
N ALA A 313 0.33 -13.06 -24.26
CA ALA A 313 -0.29 -14.17 -24.98
C ALA A 313 0.22 -14.27 -26.44
N GLU A 314 0.35 -13.15 -27.15
CA GLU A 314 0.87 -13.14 -28.53
C GLU A 314 2.34 -13.57 -28.58
N LYS A 315 3.16 -13.15 -27.60
CA LYS A 315 4.56 -13.61 -27.46
C LYS A 315 4.61 -15.12 -27.19
N ALA A 316 3.78 -15.61 -26.28
CA ALA A 316 3.68 -17.04 -25.97
C ALA A 316 3.19 -17.85 -27.17
N GLU A 317 2.22 -17.35 -27.94
CA GLU A 317 1.71 -18.00 -29.15
C GLU A 317 2.74 -17.99 -30.28
N LYS A 318 3.48 -16.89 -30.48
CA LYS A 318 4.60 -16.83 -31.43
C LYS A 318 5.68 -17.83 -31.06
N LEU A 319 6.03 -17.93 -29.78
CA LEU A 319 6.98 -18.93 -29.28
C LEU A 319 6.45 -20.35 -29.53
N ALA A 320 5.18 -20.62 -29.22
CA ALA A 320 4.55 -21.92 -29.44
C ALA A 320 4.48 -22.29 -30.95
N LYS A 321 4.14 -21.34 -31.82
CA LYS A 321 4.13 -21.53 -33.28
C LYS A 321 5.52 -21.78 -33.85
N LYS A 322 6.55 -21.10 -33.34
CA LYS A 322 7.95 -21.40 -33.69
C LYS A 322 8.35 -22.81 -33.26
N MET A 323 7.96 -23.22 -32.04
CA MET A 323 8.19 -24.58 -31.55
C MET A 323 7.45 -25.63 -32.41
N GLN A 324 6.20 -25.39 -32.80
CA GLN A 324 5.43 -26.30 -33.67
C GLN A 324 5.98 -26.39 -35.09
N LYS A 325 6.53 -25.31 -35.64
CA LYS A 325 7.09 -25.29 -37.00
C LYS A 325 8.51 -25.86 -37.09
N GLY A 326 9.16 -26.16 -35.96
CA GLY A 326 10.53 -26.68 -35.94
C GLY A 326 11.60 -25.65 -36.38
N GLU A 327 11.23 -24.37 -36.52
CA GLU A 327 12.12 -23.26 -36.84
C GLU A 327 12.74 -22.69 -35.55
N PHE A 328 13.36 -23.57 -34.76
CA PHE A 328 14.10 -23.17 -33.57
C PHE A 328 15.53 -22.80 -33.98
N ASP A 329 15.81 -21.50 -34.07
CA ASP A 329 17.14 -21.01 -34.41
C ASP A 329 17.98 -20.74 -33.15
N LEU A 330 19.25 -20.39 -33.32
CA LEU A 330 20.14 -20.16 -32.17
C LEU A 330 19.92 -18.79 -31.53
N ASP A 331 19.18 -17.86 -32.16
CA ASP A 331 18.75 -16.62 -31.49
C ASP A 331 17.69 -16.97 -30.43
N ASP A 332 16.73 -17.85 -30.77
CA ASP A 332 15.71 -18.32 -29.85
C ASP A 332 16.31 -19.14 -28.68
N LEU A 333 17.33 -19.95 -28.94
CA LEU A 333 18.10 -20.65 -27.89
C LEU A 333 18.82 -19.65 -26.95
N ALA A 334 19.35 -18.55 -27.48
CA ALA A 334 20.02 -17.52 -26.69
C ALA A 334 19.07 -16.85 -25.70
N GLU A 335 17.86 -16.50 -26.17
CA GLU A 335 16.83 -15.87 -25.35
C GLU A 335 16.38 -16.79 -24.22
N GLN A 336 16.19 -18.09 -24.51
CA GLN A 336 15.84 -19.08 -23.49
C GLN A 336 16.94 -19.27 -22.43
N LEU A 337 18.21 -19.36 -22.84
CA LEU A 337 19.34 -19.46 -21.91
C LEU A 337 19.45 -18.21 -21.02
N ALA A 338 19.21 -17.02 -21.58
CA ALA A 338 19.20 -15.77 -20.84
C ALA A 338 18.02 -15.68 -19.83
N GLN A 339 16.82 -16.13 -20.23
CA GLN A 339 15.66 -16.18 -19.35
C GLN A 339 15.84 -17.20 -18.23
N MET A 340 16.40 -18.37 -18.53
CA MET A 340 16.73 -19.41 -17.54
C MET A 340 17.74 -18.91 -16.51
N ARG A 341 18.73 -18.10 -16.93
CA ARG A 341 19.67 -17.44 -16.02
C ARG A 341 18.97 -16.44 -15.09
N LYS A 342 18.04 -15.64 -15.60
CA LYS A 342 17.25 -14.69 -14.78
C LYS A 342 16.39 -15.40 -13.74
N MET A 343 15.95 -16.62 -14.02
CA MET A 343 15.13 -17.44 -13.14
C MET A 343 15.94 -18.31 -12.15
N GLY A 344 17.26 -18.11 -12.04
CA GLY A 344 18.12 -18.86 -11.10
C GLY A 344 18.64 -20.19 -11.64
N GLY A 345 18.83 -20.29 -12.96
CA GLY A 345 19.42 -21.47 -13.61
C GLY A 345 18.50 -22.69 -13.64
N MET A 346 19.07 -23.87 -13.92
CA MET A 346 18.31 -25.12 -13.98
C MET A 346 17.67 -25.47 -12.62
N GLN A 347 18.31 -25.02 -11.53
CA GLN A 347 17.87 -25.25 -10.16
C GLN A 347 16.64 -24.43 -9.78
N GLY A 348 16.52 -23.20 -10.29
CA GLY A 348 15.34 -22.35 -10.10
C GLY A 348 14.09 -22.90 -10.79
N LEU A 349 14.23 -23.39 -12.03
CA LEU A 349 13.14 -24.03 -12.79
C LEU A 349 12.61 -25.31 -12.11
N LEU A 350 13.51 -26.18 -11.63
CA LEU A 350 13.13 -27.39 -10.89
C LEU A 350 12.48 -27.08 -9.54
N GLY A 351 12.77 -25.92 -8.95
CA GLY A 351 12.15 -25.45 -7.71
C GLY A 351 10.69 -25.02 -7.87
N MET A 352 10.23 -24.71 -9.09
CA MET A 352 8.87 -24.24 -9.37
C MET A 352 7.90 -25.36 -9.80
N LEU A 353 8.40 -26.58 -10.04
CA LEU A 353 7.56 -27.72 -10.42
C LEU A 353 6.91 -28.37 -9.17
N PRO A 354 5.57 -28.40 -9.07
CA PRO A 354 4.87 -29.00 -7.94
C PRO A 354 5.17 -30.51 -7.85
N GLY A 355 5.54 -30.99 -6.66
CA GLY A 355 5.76 -32.42 -6.38
C GLY A 355 7.22 -32.91 -6.41
N ILE A 356 8.21 -32.07 -6.73
CA ILE A 356 9.63 -32.47 -6.86
C ILE A 356 10.44 -32.44 -5.53
N GLY A 357 9.81 -32.11 -4.40
CA GLY A 357 10.49 -32.01 -3.10
C GLY A 357 11.32 -33.25 -2.69
N LYS A 358 10.96 -34.45 -3.17
CA LYS A 358 11.69 -35.70 -2.91
C LYS A 358 12.86 -35.99 -3.87
N VAL A 359 12.92 -35.32 -5.03
CA VAL A 359 13.94 -35.54 -6.06
C VAL A 359 15.00 -34.41 -6.07
N LYS A 360 14.72 -33.30 -5.37
CA LYS A 360 15.59 -32.12 -5.26
C LYS A 360 17.05 -32.46 -4.86
N ASN A 361 17.22 -33.42 -3.95
CA ASN A 361 18.54 -33.86 -3.49
C ASN A 361 19.26 -34.79 -4.49
N GLN A 362 18.53 -35.57 -5.28
CA GLN A 362 19.11 -36.42 -6.32
C GLN A 362 19.52 -35.62 -7.57
N VAL A 363 18.79 -34.56 -7.91
CA VAL A 363 19.17 -33.68 -9.04
C VAL A 363 20.33 -32.75 -8.67
N ALA A 364 20.42 -32.30 -7.41
CA ALA A 364 21.61 -31.59 -6.92
C ALA A 364 22.87 -32.48 -6.94
N ALA A 365 22.72 -33.78 -6.69
CA ALA A 365 23.82 -34.75 -6.77
C ALA A 365 24.26 -35.08 -8.22
N ALA A 366 23.42 -34.79 -9.23
CA ALA A 366 23.74 -35.00 -10.65
C ALA A 366 24.68 -33.95 -11.25
N GLY A 367 25.12 -32.94 -10.47
CA GLY A 367 26.15 -32.00 -10.90
C GLY A 367 25.77 -31.17 -12.13
N LEU A 368 24.50 -30.80 -12.28
CA LEU A 368 24.04 -29.88 -13.34
C LEU A 368 24.56 -28.47 -13.02
N ASP A 369 25.80 -28.20 -13.45
CA ASP A 369 26.53 -26.96 -13.20
C ASP A 369 25.98 -25.83 -14.07
N ASP A 370 25.55 -24.72 -13.45
CA ASP A 370 25.15 -23.47 -14.13
C ASP A 370 26.26 -22.91 -15.05
N LYS A 371 27.52 -23.35 -14.87
CA LYS A 371 28.62 -23.07 -15.82
C LYS A 371 28.34 -23.61 -17.22
N LEU A 372 27.60 -24.71 -17.37
CA LEU A 372 27.21 -25.23 -18.67
C LEU A 372 26.27 -24.28 -19.40
N ILE A 373 25.30 -23.70 -18.69
CA ILE A 373 24.37 -22.70 -19.24
C ILE A 373 25.15 -21.46 -19.68
N LYS A 374 26.04 -20.94 -18.82
CA LYS A 374 26.91 -19.79 -19.16
C LYS A 374 27.81 -20.07 -20.35
N ARG A 375 28.34 -21.30 -20.48
CA ARG A 375 29.19 -21.69 -21.59
C ARG A 375 28.41 -21.77 -22.91
N GLN A 376 27.21 -22.32 -22.88
CA GLN A 376 26.32 -22.35 -24.06
C GLN A 376 25.91 -20.93 -24.46
N GLU A 377 25.58 -20.07 -23.49
CA GLU A 377 25.27 -18.65 -23.73
C GLU A 377 26.46 -17.94 -24.42
N ALA A 378 27.68 -18.12 -23.91
CA ALA A 378 28.89 -17.53 -24.49
C ALA A 378 29.14 -18.00 -25.93
N ILE A 379 28.96 -19.30 -26.21
CA ILE A 379 29.10 -19.87 -27.55
C ILE A 379 28.12 -19.21 -28.53
N VAL A 380 26.87 -19.04 -28.11
CA VAL A 380 25.83 -18.45 -28.96
C VAL A 380 26.04 -16.94 -29.14
N GLN A 381 26.47 -16.22 -28.11
CA GLN A 381 26.76 -14.78 -28.19
C GLN A 381 27.98 -14.46 -29.06
N SER A 382 28.95 -15.37 -29.19
CA SER A 382 30.10 -15.26 -30.10
C SER A 382 29.77 -15.49 -31.58
N MET A 383 28.49 -15.77 -31.91
CA MET A 383 28.01 -15.93 -33.28
C MET A 383 27.42 -14.63 -33.84
N THR A 384 27.57 -14.43 -35.15
CA THR A 384 26.87 -13.34 -35.84
C THR A 384 25.37 -13.63 -35.97
N ARG A 385 24.56 -12.59 -36.21
CA ARG A 385 23.11 -12.73 -36.40
C ARG A 385 22.74 -13.68 -37.55
N GLU A 386 23.56 -13.72 -38.59
CA GLU A 386 23.36 -14.62 -39.72
C GLU A 386 23.65 -16.09 -39.33
N GLU A 387 24.70 -16.31 -38.54
CA GLU A 387 25.07 -17.64 -38.03
C GLU A 387 24.02 -18.19 -37.05
N ARG A 388 23.41 -17.31 -36.25
CA ARG A 388 22.37 -17.70 -35.30
C ARG A 388 21.06 -18.11 -35.98
N ARG A 389 20.64 -17.35 -36.99
CA ARG A 389 19.42 -17.61 -37.78
C ARG A 389 19.54 -18.80 -38.72
N LYS A 390 20.76 -19.14 -39.16
CA LYS A 390 21.01 -20.26 -40.08
C LYS A 390 22.17 -21.13 -39.58
N PRO A 391 21.95 -22.00 -38.58
CA PRO A 391 23.03 -22.83 -37.99
C PRO A 391 23.75 -23.72 -39.01
N LYS A 392 23.11 -24.02 -40.15
CA LYS A 392 23.69 -24.80 -41.26
C LYS A 392 24.92 -24.15 -41.90
N ILE A 393 25.14 -22.84 -41.74
CA ILE A 393 26.31 -22.14 -42.30
C ILE A 393 27.58 -22.28 -41.44
N LEU A 394 27.47 -22.90 -40.25
CA LEU A 394 28.58 -23.09 -39.31
C LEU A 394 29.58 -24.13 -39.82
N ASN A 395 30.48 -23.69 -40.69
CA ASN A 395 31.63 -24.48 -41.15
C ASN A 395 32.77 -24.52 -40.11
N GLY A 396 33.78 -25.37 -40.35
CA GLY A 396 34.89 -25.57 -39.40
C GLY A 396 35.77 -24.34 -39.14
N SER A 397 35.74 -23.33 -40.02
CA SER A 397 36.44 -22.05 -39.80
C SER A 397 35.65 -21.16 -38.83
N ARG A 398 34.34 -21.00 -39.05
CA ARG A 398 33.45 -20.23 -38.17
C ARG A 398 33.39 -20.82 -36.76
N LYS A 399 33.32 -22.15 -36.64
CA LYS A 399 33.35 -22.83 -35.33
C LYS A 399 34.64 -22.58 -34.56
N ARG A 400 35.80 -22.55 -35.24
CA ARG A 400 37.08 -22.22 -34.61
C ARG A 400 37.13 -20.77 -34.10
N ARG A 401 36.56 -19.82 -34.86
CA ARG A 401 36.42 -18.41 -34.43
C ARG A 401 35.51 -18.26 -33.20
N ILE A 402 34.42 -19.03 -33.14
CA ILE A 402 33.47 -19.00 -32.01
C ILE A 402 34.08 -19.65 -30.75
N ALA A 403 34.96 -20.64 -30.93
CA ALA A 403 35.58 -21.39 -29.84
C ALA A 403 36.83 -20.73 -29.26
N ALA A 404 37.55 -19.93 -30.04
CA ALA A 404 38.65 -19.08 -29.61
C ALA A 404 38.12 -17.85 -28.89
#